data_AF-A0A9Y2AUT2-F1
#
_entry.id   AF-A0A9Y2AUT2-F1
#
_cell.length_a   1.000
_cell.length_b   1.000
_cell.length_c   1.000
_cell.angle_alpha   90.00
_cell.angle_beta   90.00
_cell.angle_gamma   90.00
#
_symmetry.space_group_name_H-M   'P 1'
#
loop_
_entity.id
_entity.type
_entity.pdbx_description
1 polymer ?
#
loop_
_entity_poly.entity_id
_entity_poly.type
_entity_poly.pdbx_seq_one_letter_code
_entity_poly.pdbx_strand_id
1 'polypeptide(L)'
;MRKAKVREAKAKSEETFKAIADEWLARLEIEGRATKTLQKMRWLLDLAYPLIGNRPIADLTVPELLEVLRTVEVRWRYETATRAVRIGRSGSG
;
A
#
# COMPACT_ATOMS: atom_id res chain seq x y z
N MET A 1 36.56 4.78 1.72
CA MET A 1 35.28 4.10 2.00
C MET A 1 34.06 5.03 2.25
N ARG A 2 34.19 6.37 2.23
CA ARG A 2 33.03 7.27 2.47
C ARG A 2 32.09 7.47 1.27
N LYS A 3 32.57 7.29 0.04
CA LYS A 3 31.76 7.55 -1.16
C LYS A 3 30.73 6.46 -1.50
N ALA A 4 30.93 5.20 -1.10
CA ALA A 4 30.00 4.10 -1.41
C ALA A 4 28.66 4.23 -0.64
N LYS A 5 28.72 4.45 0.67
CA LYS A 5 27.53 4.66 1.51
C LYS A 5 26.66 5.83 1.06
N VAL A 6 27.24 6.91 0.54
CA VAL A 6 26.48 8.09 0.08
C VAL A 6 25.69 7.78 -1.19
N ARG A 7 26.22 6.97 -2.12
CA ARG A 7 25.50 6.60 -3.37
C ARG A 7 24.39 5.59 -3.09
N GLU A 8 24.64 4.64 -2.20
CA GLU A 8 23.61 3.68 -1.73
C GLU A 8 22.49 4.40 -0.96
N ALA A 9 22.83 5.37 -0.11
CA ALA A 9 21.85 6.20 0.57
C ALA A 9 21.06 7.10 -0.40
N LYS A 10 21.72 7.65 -1.44
CA LYS A 10 21.07 8.47 -2.46
C LYS A 10 20.11 7.67 -3.33
N ALA A 11 20.51 6.46 -3.74
CA ALA A 11 19.65 5.53 -4.47
C ALA A 11 18.41 5.16 -3.66
N LYS A 12 18.58 4.83 -2.36
CA LYS A 12 17.44 4.60 -1.44
C LYS A 12 16.57 5.83 -1.17
N SER A 13 17.13 7.03 -1.28
CA SER A 13 16.38 8.29 -1.16
C SER A 13 15.53 8.61 -2.39
N GLU A 14 15.75 7.96 -3.54
CA GLU A 14 14.91 8.13 -4.74
C GLU A 14 13.84 7.04 -4.87
N GLU A 15 13.95 5.96 -4.08
CA GLU A 15 12.98 4.87 -4.08
C GLU A 15 11.70 5.31 -3.39
N THR A 16 10.67 5.48 -4.21
CA THR A 16 9.32 5.84 -3.74
C THR A 16 8.65 4.65 -3.06
N PHE A 17 7.68 4.93 -2.19
CA PHE A 17 6.86 3.89 -1.54
C PHE A 17 6.27 2.92 -2.55
N LYS A 18 5.76 3.43 -3.68
CA LYS A 18 5.18 2.62 -4.75
C LYS A 18 6.19 1.64 -5.35
N ALA A 19 7.39 2.12 -5.70
CA ALA A 19 8.42 1.28 -6.32
C ALA A 19 8.77 0.06 -5.44
N ILE A 20 8.98 0.31 -4.14
CA ILE A 20 9.29 -0.76 -3.18
C ILE A 20 8.10 -1.68 -2.93
N ALA A 21 6.88 -1.13 -2.86
CA ALA A 21 5.67 -1.92 -2.67
C ALA A 21 5.39 -2.86 -3.86
N ASP A 22 5.61 -2.39 -5.10
CA ASP A 22 5.49 -3.21 -6.31
C ASP A 22 6.58 -4.31 -6.36
N GLU A 23 7.82 -3.99 -6.00
CA GLU A 23 8.89 -5.00 -5.90
C GLU A 23 8.56 -6.08 -4.85
N TRP A 24 8.09 -5.66 -3.67
CA TRP A 24 7.67 -6.56 -2.61
C TRP A 24 6.53 -7.48 -3.08
N LEU A 25 5.54 -6.93 -3.79
CA LEU A 25 4.42 -7.71 -4.29
C LEU A 25 4.85 -8.72 -5.36
N ALA A 26 5.77 -8.33 -6.26
CA ALA A 26 6.36 -9.23 -7.25
C ALA A 26 7.15 -10.37 -6.58
N ARG A 27 7.90 -10.07 -5.51
CA ARG A 27 8.60 -11.11 -4.73
C ARG A 27 7.63 -12.10 -4.11
N LEU A 28 6.55 -11.62 -3.50
CA LEU A 28 5.53 -12.50 -2.91
C LEU A 28 4.83 -13.40 -3.95
N GLU A 29 4.69 -12.91 -5.18
CA GLU A 29 4.16 -13.70 -6.30
C GLU A 29 5.11 -14.84 -6.67
N ILE A 30 6.41 -14.55 -6.78
CA ILE A 30 7.46 -15.54 -7.04
C ILE A 30 7.55 -16.57 -5.90
N GLU A 31 7.38 -16.14 -4.65
CA GLU A 31 7.35 -17.01 -3.46
C GLU A 31 6.09 -17.91 -3.39
N GLY A 32 5.19 -17.82 -4.38
CA GLY A 32 4.02 -18.70 -4.47
C GLY A 32 2.92 -18.36 -3.47
N ARG A 33 2.82 -17.10 -3.02
CA ARG A 33 1.73 -16.69 -2.13
C ARG A 33 0.39 -16.85 -2.84
N ALA A 34 -0.63 -17.25 -2.07
CA ALA A 34 -1.98 -17.46 -2.59
C ALA A 34 -2.49 -16.22 -3.35
N THR A 35 -3.01 -16.44 -4.55
CA THR A 35 -3.49 -15.37 -5.45
C THR A 35 -4.51 -14.46 -4.77
N LYS A 36 -5.40 -15.02 -3.94
CA LYS A 36 -6.38 -14.25 -3.16
C LYS A 36 -5.73 -13.27 -2.17
N THR A 37 -4.60 -13.66 -1.59
CA THR A 37 -3.82 -12.80 -0.68
C THR A 37 -3.10 -11.70 -1.45
N LEU A 38 -2.50 -12.03 -2.59
CA LEU A 38 -1.85 -11.04 -3.47
C LEU A 38 -2.85 -10.01 -4.00
N GLN A 39 -4.05 -10.43 -4.42
CA GLN A 39 -5.12 -9.52 -4.84
C GLN A 39 -5.55 -8.59 -3.72
N LYS A 40 -5.71 -9.10 -2.48
CA LYS A 40 -6.03 -8.26 -1.32
C LYS A 40 -4.93 -7.25 -1.03
N MET A 41 -3.67 -7.66 -1.11
CA MET A 41 -2.52 -6.78 -0.92
C MET A 41 -2.43 -5.69 -1.98
N ARG A 42 -2.59 -6.04 -3.26
CA ARG A 42 -2.63 -5.09 -4.37
C ARG A 42 -3.73 -4.05 -4.18
N TRP A 43 -4.93 -4.50 -3.81
CA TRP A 43 -6.05 -3.60 -3.51
C TRP A 43 -5.76 -2.64 -2.33
N LEU A 44 -5.12 -3.11 -1.25
CA LEU A 44 -4.72 -2.24 -0.15
C LEU A 44 -3.67 -1.20 -0.59
N LEU A 45 -2.73 -1.59 -1.44
CA LEU A 45 -1.71 -0.71 -2.00
C LEU A 45 -2.31 0.35 -2.92
N ASP A 46 -3.30 0.00 -3.75
CA ASP A 46 -4.05 0.95 -4.59
C ASP A 46 -4.73 2.05 -3.76
N LEU A 47 -5.16 1.76 -2.54
CA LEU A 47 -5.70 2.79 -1.63
C LEU A 47 -4.62 3.70 -1.04
N ALA A 48 -3.41 3.18 -0.85
CA ALA A 48 -2.28 3.89 -0.27
C ALA A 48 -1.50 4.72 -1.31
N TYR A 49 -1.43 4.28 -2.57
CA TYR A 49 -0.66 4.94 -3.63
C TYR A 49 -1.05 6.40 -3.88
N PRO A 50 -2.33 6.80 -3.87
CA PRO A 50 -2.71 8.21 -3.99
C PRO A 50 -2.23 9.09 -2.82
N LEU A 51 -1.95 8.49 -1.67
CA LEU A 51 -1.57 9.22 -0.44
C LEU A 51 -0.05 9.33 -0.30
N ILE A 52 0.67 8.22 -0.51
CA ILE A 52 2.12 8.14 -0.27
C ILE A 52 2.92 7.51 -1.41
N GLY A 53 2.28 7.03 -2.48
CA GLY A 53 2.94 6.23 -3.51
C GLY A 53 4.13 6.92 -4.17
N ASN A 54 4.03 8.22 -4.43
CA ASN A 54 5.10 9.02 -5.05
C ASN A 54 6.11 9.60 -4.05
N ARG A 55 5.93 9.36 -2.74
CA ARG A 55 6.84 9.88 -1.73
C ARG A 55 8.06 8.97 -1.60
N PRO A 56 9.28 9.52 -1.52
CA PRO A 56 10.47 8.77 -1.14
C PRO A 56 10.28 8.09 0.23
N ILE A 57 10.66 6.82 0.35
CA ILE A 57 10.57 6.13 1.66
C ILE A 57 11.45 6.79 2.70
N ALA A 58 12.60 7.36 2.29
CA ALA A 58 13.51 8.05 3.19
C ALA A 58 12.88 9.28 3.87
N ASP A 59 11.87 9.88 3.25
CA ASP A 59 11.16 11.05 3.78
C ASP A 59 9.90 10.67 4.59
N LEU A 60 9.50 9.39 4.59
CA LEU A 60 8.31 8.95 5.32
C LEU A 60 8.63 8.74 6.80
N THR A 61 7.99 9.52 7.66
CA THR A 61 8.09 9.34 9.12
C THR A 61 7.05 8.34 9.64
N VAL A 62 7.33 7.72 10.80
CA VAL A 62 6.40 6.79 11.46
C VAL A 62 5.02 7.41 11.75
N PRO A 63 4.91 8.66 12.26
CA PRO A 63 3.61 9.30 12.46
C PRO A 63 2.82 9.52 11.16
N GLU A 64 3.49 9.90 10.08
CA GLU A 64 2.85 10.08 8.76
C GLU A 64 2.35 8.74 8.20
N LEU A 65 3.14 7.68 8.33
CA LEU A 65 2.70 6.35 7.92
C LEU A 65 1.46 5.91 8.72
N LEU A 66 1.44 6.20 10.03
CA LEU A 66 0.28 5.90 10.88
C LEU A 66 -0.97 6.64 10.42
N GLU A 67 -0.83 7.90 10.02
CA GLU A 67 -1.94 8.69 9.47
C GLU A 67 -2.51 8.11 8.19
N VAL A 68 -1.63 7.71 7.28
CA VAL A 68 -2.01 7.10 6.01
C VAL A 68 -2.74 5.77 6.26
N LEU A 69 -2.26 4.96 7.20
CA LEU A 69 -2.93 3.73 7.62
C LEU A 69 -4.33 4.01 8.17
N ARG A 70 -4.50 5.04 9.01
CA ARG A 70 -5.85 5.46 9.50
C ARG A 70 -6.75 5.90 8.35
N THR A 71 -6.23 6.66 7.39
CA THR A 71 -7.01 7.09 6.22
C THR A 71 -7.46 5.91 5.35
N VAL A 72 -6.56 4.95 5.11
CA VAL A 72 -6.87 3.72 4.37
C VAL A 72 -7.92 2.88 5.13
N GLU A 73 -7.80 2.76 6.46
CA GLU A 73 -8.78 2.03 7.29
C GLU A 73 -10.18 2.66 7.23
N VAL A 74 -10.26 4.00 7.34
CA VAL A 74 -11.54 4.73 7.24
C VAL A 74 -12.18 4.53 5.86
N ARG A 75 -11.39 4.63 4.78
CA ARG A 75 -11.87 4.40 3.41
C ARG A 75 -12.38 2.98 3.23
N TRP A 76 -11.62 1.98 3.71
CA TRP A 76 -12.04 0.58 3.64
C TRP A 76 -13.32 0.30 4.42
N ARG A 77 -13.45 0.87 5.62
CA ARG A 77 -14.65 0.72 6.46
C ARG A 77 -15.87 1.33 5.79
N TYR A 78 -15.71 2.47 5.12
CA TYR A 78 -16.79 3.10 4.36
C TYR A 78 -17.23 2.25 3.16
N GLU A 79 -16.28 1.78 2.33
CA GLU A 79 -16.60 0.90 1.19
C GLU A 79 -17.25 -0.42 1.62
N THR A 80 -16.80 -1.00 2.73
CA THR A 80 -17.40 -2.21 3.30
C THR A 80 -18.82 -1.95 3.81
N ALA A 81 -19.06 -0.80 4.44
CA ALA A 81 -20.39 -0.40 4.89
C ALA A 81 -21.36 -0.16 3.71
N THR A 82 -20.91 0.52 2.64
CA THR A 82 -21.72 0.72 1.44
C THR A 82 -22.02 -0.60 0.72
N ARG A 83 -21.06 -1.54 0.69
CA ARG A 83 -21.25 -2.87 0.09
C ARG A 83 -22.22 -3.74 0.90
N ALA A 84 -22.18 -3.67 2.23
CA ALA A 84 -23.13 -4.35 3.11
C ALA A 84 -24.58 -3.83 2.90
N VAL A 85 -24.75 -2.50 2.76
CA VAL A 85 -26.06 -1.90 2.47
C VAL A 85 -26.60 -2.32 1.10
N ARG A 86 -25.74 -2.57 0.11
CA ARG A 86 -26.15 -3.03 -1.23
C ARG A 86 -26.69 -4.48 -1.23
N ILE A 87 -26.15 -5.34 -0.38
CA ILE A 87 -26.59 -6.75 -0.26
C ILE A 87 -27.95 -6.84 0.44
N GLY A 88 -28.28 -5.90 1.34
CA GLY A 88 -29.55 -5.87 2.07
C GLY A 88 -30.77 -5.38 1.27
N ARG A 89 -30.61 -4.81 0.07
CA ARG A 89 -31.74 -4.26 -0.74
C ARG A 89 -32.17 -5.15 -1.91
N SER A 90 -31.60 -6.35 -2.05
CA SER A 90 -31.94 -7.30 -3.12
C SER A 90 -32.80 -8.49 -2.65
N GLY A 91 -33.26 -8.49 -1.40
CA GLY A 91 -34.02 -9.59 -0.78
C GLY A 91 -35.42 -9.20 -0.29
N SER A 92 -36.10 -8.30 -0.99
CA SER A 92 -37.54 -8.08 -0.85
C SER A 92 -38.13 -7.96 -2.25
N GLY A 93 -38.49 -9.11 -2.80
CA GLY A 93 -39.22 -9.34 -4.03
C GLY A 93 -39.88 -10.70 -3.89
#